data_AF-A0A453LIP0-F1
#
_entry.id   AF-A0A453LIP0-F1
#
_cell.length_a   1.000
_cell.length_b   1.000
_cell.length_c   1.000
_cell.angle_alpha   90.00
_cell.angle_beta   90.00
_cell.angle_gamma   90.00
#
_symmetry.space_group_name_H-M   'P 1'
#
loop_
_entity.id
_entity.type
_entity.pdbx_description
1 polymer ?
#
loop_
_entity_poly.entity_id
_entity_poly.type
_entity_poly.pdbx_seq_one_letter_code
_entity_poly.pdbx_strand_id
1 'polypeptide(L)'
;MAALFTNYNRVLKAARDAHPHPDALGRLERVLLGAVLRCLSDDTDSFRRRMDDFLVKFSNFNRKMDDISARLQATRSPKGRRRGISPAAQLAGLYGNDLFRALMGVQLPVATPAEVCLEVALAAQRLIVHDQLDFFINLCEKTVFGADTTTIREYNIMAFKDHRKTLEKFVQEHIDLAEAAATSRPPTGQAE
;
A
#
# COMPACT_ATOMS: atom_id res chain seq x y z
N MET A 1 -17.74 24.13 3.62
CA MET A 1 -17.81 23.76 2.18
C MET A 1 -16.46 23.79 1.49
N ALA A 2 -15.74 24.93 1.39
CA ALA A 2 -14.47 25.02 0.65
C ALA A 2 -13.43 23.96 1.05
N ALA A 3 -13.17 23.78 2.37
CA ALA A 3 -12.23 22.78 2.86
C ALA A 3 -12.60 21.32 2.49
N LEU A 4 -13.89 21.03 2.32
CA LEU A 4 -14.38 19.71 1.94
C LEU A 4 -14.04 19.39 0.48
N PHE A 5 -14.23 20.36 -0.42
CA PHE A 5 -13.83 20.26 -1.82
C PHE A 5 -12.31 20.27 -2.02
N THR A 6 -11.56 20.99 -1.18
CA THR A 6 -10.10 20.88 -1.14
C THR A 6 -9.68 19.44 -0.82
N ASN A 7 -10.27 18.83 0.20
CA ASN A 7 -9.95 17.45 0.59
C ASN A 7 -10.39 16.44 -0.47
N TYR A 8 -11.55 16.62 -1.10
CA TYR A 8 -11.98 15.84 -2.27
C TYR A 8 -10.90 15.79 -3.35
N ASN A 9 -10.38 16.95 -3.77
CA ASN A 9 -9.34 17.02 -4.81
C ASN A 9 -8.02 16.39 -4.35
N ARG A 10 -7.65 16.59 -3.07
CA ARG A 10 -6.45 15.97 -2.48
C ARG A 10 -6.54 14.44 -2.47
N VAL A 11 -7.70 13.90 -2.12
CA VAL A 11 -7.95 12.45 -2.11
C VAL A 11 -7.84 11.87 -3.52
N LEU A 12 -8.50 12.48 -4.51
CA LEU A 12 -8.40 12.01 -5.90
C LEU A 12 -6.98 12.07 -6.43
N LYS A 13 -6.26 13.16 -6.15
CA LYS A 13 -4.86 13.29 -6.55
C LYS A 13 -4.00 12.19 -5.92
N ALA A 14 -4.09 12.04 -4.60
CA ALA A 14 -3.32 11.02 -3.89
C ALA A 14 -3.62 9.61 -4.41
N ALA A 15 -4.90 9.29 -4.63
CA ALA A 15 -5.30 8.01 -5.18
C ALA A 15 -4.74 7.77 -6.59
N ARG A 16 -4.73 8.77 -7.48
CA ARG A 16 -4.15 8.65 -8.83
C ARG A 16 -2.65 8.44 -8.80
N ASP A 17 -1.95 9.17 -7.93
CA ASP A 17 -0.49 9.09 -7.78
C ASP A 17 -0.04 7.71 -7.25
N ALA A 18 -0.93 6.96 -6.59
CA ALA A 18 -0.66 5.61 -6.10
C ALA A 18 -0.79 4.51 -7.16
N HIS A 19 -1.16 4.84 -8.42
CA HIS A 19 -1.35 3.89 -9.51
C HIS A 19 -2.22 2.66 -9.15
N PRO A 20 -3.42 2.84 -8.57
CA PRO A 20 -4.28 1.75 -8.16
C PRO A 20 -4.85 1.00 -9.37
N HIS A 21 -5.49 -0.14 -9.11
CA HIS A 21 -6.26 -0.82 -10.13
C HIS A 21 -7.34 0.13 -10.73
N PRO A 22 -7.55 0.14 -12.07
CA PRO A 22 -8.50 1.05 -12.72
C PRO A 22 -9.90 1.00 -12.11
N ASP A 23 -10.37 -0.18 -11.72
CA ASP A 23 -11.69 -0.35 -11.08
C ASP A 23 -11.78 0.39 -9.73
N ALA A 24 -10.72 0.39 -8.93
CA ALA A 24 -10.71 1.08 -7.63
C ALA A 24 -10.76 2.61 -7.83
N LEU A 25 -10.01 3.13 -8.80
CA LEU A 25 -10.07 4.56 -9.12
C LEU A 25 -11.46 4.97 -9.65
N GLY A 26 -12.03 4.19 -10.55
CA GLY A 26 -13.38 4.45 -11.08
C GLY A 26 -14.47 4.36 -10.00
N ARG A 27 -14.34 3.43 -9.05
CA ARG A 27 -15.21 3.35 -7.87
C ARG A 27 -15.08 4.59 -7.00
N LEU A 28 -13.85 5.00 -6.66
CA LEU A 28 -13.59 6.20 -5.85
C LEU A 28 -14.23 7.44 -6.47
N GLU A 29 -14.00 7.69 -7.75
CA GLU A 29 -14.54 8.86 -8.47
C GLU A 29 -16.07 8.88 -8.42
N ARG A 30 -16.72 7.72 -8.54
CA ARG A 30 -18.18 7.59 -8.48
C ARG A 30 -18.74 7.90 -7.08
N VAL A 31 -18.08 7.46 -6.02
CA VAL A 31 -18.65 7.46 -4.66
C VAL A 31 -18.20 8.64 -3.83
N LEU A 32 -17.01 9.20 -4.08
CA LEU A 32 -16.44 10.27 -3.27
C LEU A 32 -17.24 11.56 -3.38
N LEU A 33 -17.63 11.97 -4.60
CA LEU A 33 -18.46 13.16 -4.78
C LEU A 33 -19.85 12.98 -4.14
N GLY A 34 -20.46 11.80 -4.31
CA GLY A 34 -21.73 11.47 -3.67
C GLY A 34 -21.64 11.54 -2.14
N ALA A 35 -20.54 11.05 -1.55
CA ALA A 35 -20.32 11.08 -0.11
C ALA A 35 -20.12 12.52 0.39
N VAL A 36 -19.35 13.33 -0.35
CA VAL A 36 -19.19 14.77 -0.09
C VAL A 36 -20.56 15.44 -0.07
N LEU A 37 -21.38 15.23 -1.10
CA LEU A 37 -22.69 15.88 -1.22
C LEU A 37 -23.66 15.44 -0.12
N ARG A 38 -23.70 14.15 0.26
CA ARG A 38 -24.52 13.69 1.39
C ARG A 38 -24.07 14.26 2.72
N CYS A 39 -22.77 14.38 2.96
CA CYS A 39 -22.28 14.91 4.23
C CYS A 39 -22.42 16.44 4.35
N LEU A 40 -22.73 17.17 3.26
CA LEU A 40 -23.05 18.59 3.32
C LEU A 40 -24.33 18.89 4.12
N SER A 41 -25.30 17.97 4.13
CA SER A 41 -26.56 18.15 4.85
C SER A 41 -26.55 17.58 6.28
N ASP A 42 -25.70 16.58 6.56
CA ASP A 42 -25.85 15.76 7.77
C ASP A 42 -24.71 15.94 8.79
N ASP A 43 -23.45 15.69 8.38
CA ASP A 43 -22.29 15.67 9.30
C ASP A 43 -20.97 15.98 8.57
N THR A 44 -20.84 17.24 8.16
CA THR A 44 -19.70 17.74 7.37
C THR A 44 -18.36 17.61 8.11
N ASP A 45 -18.34 17.87 9.42
CA ASP A 45 -17.10 17.89 10.20
C ASP A 45 -16.53 16.48 10.47
N SER A 46 -17.39 15.49 10.70
CA SER A 46 -16.95 14.09 10.84
C SER A 46 -16.39 13.55 9.53
N PHE A 47 -17.05 13.80 8.40
CA PHE A 47 -16.56 13.34 7.11
C PHE A 47 -15.26 14.04 6.69
N ARG A 48 -15.14 15.35 6.95
CA ARG A 48 -13.87 16.08 6.74
C ARG A 48 -12.73 15.43 7.53
N ARG A 49 -12.93 15.17 8.82
CA ARG A 49 -11.92 14.51 9.68
C ARG A 49 -11.53 13.13 9.15
N ARG A 50 -12.46 12.35 8.62
CA ARG A 50 -12.15 11.04 7.99
C ARG A 50 -11.30 11.19 6.74
N MET A 51 -11.57 12.19 5.89
CA MET A 51 -10.72 12.48 4.73
C MET A 51 -9.31 12.92 5.14
N ASP A 52 -9.20 13.77 6.17
CA ASP A 52 -7.90 14.19 6.69
C ASP A 52 -7.10 13.02 7.26
N ASP A 53 -7.73 12.16 8.08
CA ASP A 53 -7.11 10.95 8.63
C ASP A 53 -6.68 9.98 7.52
N PHE A 54 -7.52 9.80 6.49
CA PHE A 54 -7.16 9.02 5.31
C PHE A 54 -5.93 9.61 4.61
N LEU A 55 -5.92 10.92 4.31
CA LEU A 55 -4.82 11.57 3.62
C LEU A 55 -3.51 11.42 4.40
N VAL A 56 -3.52 11.61 5.72
CA VAL A 56 -2.32 11.43 6.56
C VAL A 56 -1.80 9.99 6.49
N LYS A 57 -2.68 9.00 6.70
CA LYS A 57 -2.29 7.58 6.66
C LYS A 57 -1.81 7.17 5.28
N PHE A 58 -2.53 7.55 4.24
CA PHE A 58 -2.24 7.22 2.86
C PHE A 58 -0.92 7.82 2.39
N SER A 59 -0.64 9.08 2.75
CA SER A 59 0.67 9.72 2.50
C SER A 59 1.82 9.00 3.22
N ASN A 60 1.61 8.54 4.45
CA ASN A 60 2.65 7.78 5.17
C ASN A 60 2.95 6.43 4.48
N PHE A 61 1.93 5.72 3.99
CA PHE A 61 2.12 4.48 3.26
C PHE A 61 2.81 4.69 1.90
N ASN A 62 2.46 5.74 1.17
CA ASN A 62 3.15 6.10 -0.08
C ASN A 62 4.61 6.48 0.18
N ARG A 63 4.89 7.27 1.23
CA ARG A 63 6.28 7.60 1.58
C ARG A 63 7.12 6.36 1.89
N LYS A 64 6.55 5.36 2.57
CA LYS A 64 7.23 4.08 2.81
C LYS A 64 7.44 3.30 1.50
N MET A 65 6.48 3.32 0.59
CA MET A 65 6.61 2.74 -0.75
C MET A 65 7.73 3.41 -1.57
N ASP A 66 7.83 4.75 -1.51
CA ASP A 66 8.87 5.53 -2.17
C ASP A 66 10.26 5.23 -1.58
N ASP A 67 10.37 5.13 -0.26
CA ASP A 67 11.61 4.77 0.44
C ASP A 67 12.12 3.38 0.01
N ILE A 68 11.25 2.37 0.02
CA ILE A 68 11.59 1.01 -0.45
C ILE A 68 11.99 1.05 -1.93
N SER A 69 11.26 1.81 -2.76
CA SER A 69 11.58 1.96 -4.18
C SER A 69 12.95 2.60 -4.39
N ALA A 70 13.30 3.64 -3.62
CA ALA A 70 14.60 4.29 -3.69
C ALA A 70 15.73 3.35 -3.27
N ARG A 71 15.55 2.58 -2.18
CA ARG A 71 16.51 1.55 -1.74
C ARG A 71 16.68 0.46 -2.81
N LEU A 72 15.59 0.03 -3.43
CA LEU A 72 15.63 -0.96 -4.51
C LEU A 72 16.43 -0.45 -5.72
N GLN A 73 16.22 0.81 -6.13
CA GLN A 73 17.01 1.41 -7.21
C GLN A 73 18.50 1.53 -6.84
N ALA A 74 18.83 1.86 -5.59
CA ALA A 74 20.22 1.92 -5.13
C ALA A 74 20.92 0.55 -5.14
N THR A 75 20.19 -0.55 -4.89
CA THR A 75 20.75 -1.91 -4.92
C THR A 75 20.94 -2.47 -6.33
N ARG A 76 20.18 -1.96 -7.31
CA ARG A 76 20.29 -2.34 -8.73
C ARG A 76 21.55 -1.74 -9.35
N SER A 77 22.61 -2.52 -9.43
CA SER A 77 23.84 -2.09 -10.13
C SER A 77 23.62 -2.02 -11.66
N PRO A 78 24.14 -1.00 -12.37
CA PRO A 78 23.99 -0.87 -13.83
C PRO A 78 24.58 -2.05 -14.65
N LYS A 79 25.47 -2.85 -14.05
CA LYS A 79 26.33 -3.80 -14.76
C LYS A 79 26.00 -5.29 -14.57
N GLY A 80 24.86 -5.64 -13.96
CA GLY A 80 24.62 -7.03 -13.60
C GLY A 80 23.17 -7.46 -13.64
N ARG A 81 22.52 -7.43 -14.80
CA ARG A 81 21.28 -8.21 -15.01
C ARG A 81 21.60 -9.70 -14.94
N ARG A 82 21.64 -10.27 -13.73
CA ARG A 82 21.47 -11.72 -13.58
C ARG A 82 20.03 -12.04 -13.96
N ARG A 83 19.86 -12.66 -15.13
CA ARG A 83 18.61 -13.27 -15.62
C ARG A 83 18.21 -14.44 -14.71
N GLY A 84 17.71 -14.13 -13.51
CA GLY A 84 16.83 -15.03 -12.77
C GLY A 84 15.41 -14.50 -12.90
N ILE A 85 14.40 -15.38 -12.90
CA ILE A 85 13.02 -14.95 -12.73
C ILE A 85 12.93 -14.38 -11.31
N SER A 86 12.91 -13.05 -11.21
CA SER A 86 12.77 -12.37 -9.92
C SER A 86 11.44 -12.79 -9.29
N PRO A 87 11.37 -13.04 -7.97
CA PRO A 87 10.11 -13.23 -7.27
C PRO A 87 9.12 -12.07 -7.50
N ALA A 88 9.61 -10.86 -7.76
CA ALA A 88 8.79 -9.72 -8.17
C ALA A 88 8.01 -9.97 -9.47
N ALA A 89 8.58 -10.72 -10.41
CA ALA A 89 7.92 -11.06 -11.67
C ALA A 89 6.72 -12.00 -11.44
N GLN A 90 6.76 -12.85 -10.41
CA GLN A 90 5.64 -13.71 -10.02
C GLN A 90 4.56 -12.95 -9.26
N LEU A 91 4.94 -11.88 -8.55
CA LEU A 91 4.02 -10.98 -7.86
C LEU A 91 3.43 -9.90 -8.80
N ALA A 92 4.10 -9.64 -9.93
CA ALA A 92 3.66 -8.66 -10.91
C ALA A 92 2.32 -9.07 -11.53
N GLY A 93 1.33 -8.19 -11.43
CA GLY A 93 -0.02 -8.43 -11.96
C GLY A 93 -0.97 -9.14 -10.99
N LEU A 94 -0.51 -9.54 -9.80
CA LEU A 94 -1.41 -9.98 -8.72
C LEU A 94 -1.98 -8.77 -7.97
N TYR A 95 -3.21 -8.90 -7.48
CA TYR A 95 -3.90 -7.88 -6.70
C TYR A 95 -4.69 -8.50 -5.54
N GLY A 96 -4.97 -7.70 -4.51
CA GLY A 96 -5.83 -8.08 -3.38
C GLY A 96 -5.43 -9.40 -2.72
N ASN A 97 -6.43 -10.27 -2.52
CA ASN A 97 -6.25 -11.55 -1.83
C ASN A 97 -5.26 -12.50 -2.52
N ASP A 98 -5.15 -12.47 -3.84
CA ASP A 98 -4.23 -13.35 -4.56
C ASP A 98 -2.78 -12.89 -4.38
N LEU A 99 -2.56 -11.57 -4.40
CA LEU A 99 -1.27 -11.00 -4.02
C LEU A 99 -0.94 -11.31 -2.56
N PHE A 100 -1.90 -11.17 -1.65
CA PHE A 100 -1.69 -11.51 -0.24
C PHE A 100 -1.27 -12.97 -0.04
N ARG A 101 -2.00 -13.92 -0.64
CA ARG A 101 -1.66 -15.35 -0.56
C ARG A 101 -0.28 -15.64 -1.14
N ALA A 102 0.05 -15.03 -2.28
CA ALA A 102 1.37 -15.17 -2.88
C ALA A 102 2.46 -14.67 -1.92
N LEU A 103 2.28 -13.48 -1.33
CA LEU A 103 3.21 -12.91 -0.35
C LEU A 103 3.40 -13.80 0.88
N MET A 104 2.30 -14.34 1.45
CA MET A 104 2.39 -15.25 2.61
C MET A 104 3.04 -16.59 2.27
N GLY A 105 3.07 -16.97 0.99
CA GLY A 105 3.78 -18.16 0.50
C GLY A 105 5.25 -17.92 0.15
N VAL A 106 5.71 -16.67 0.13
CA VAL A 106 7.12 -16.35 -0.18
C VAL A 106 8.01 -16.82 0.96
N GLN A 107 8.93 -17.74 0.65
CA GLN A 107 10.01 -18.16 1.54
C GLN A 107 11.34 -17.73 0.93
N LEU A 108 12.01 -16.76 1.56
CA LEU A 108 13.32 -16.29 1.13
C LEU A 108 14.40 -16.86 2.06
N PRO A 109 15.40 -17.59 1.54
CA PRO A 109 16.58 -17.98 2.32
C PRO A 109 17.32 -16.76 2.90
N VAL A 110 18.03 -16.93 4.02
CA VAL A 110 18.82 -15.84 4.64
C VAL A 110 19.86 -15.25 3.68
N ALA A 111 20.39 -16.07 2.76
CA ALA A 111 21.35 -15.65 1.73
C ALA A 111 20.70 -14.96 0.50
N THR A 112 19.41 -14.60 0.59
CA THR A 112 18.71 -13.92 -0.52
C THR A 112 19.31 -12.54 -0.80
N PRO A 113 19.53 -12.18 -2.07
CA PRO A 113 20.03 -10.84 -2.41
C PRO A 113 19.09 -9.73 -1.91
N ALA A 114 19.68 -8.62 -1.43
CA ALA A 114 18.93 -7.47 -0.93
C ALA A 114 17.88 -6.95 -1.92
N GLU A 115 18.18 -6.96 -3.22
CA GLU A 115 17.23 -6.57 -4.28
C GLU A 115 15.93 -7.37 -4.22
N VAL A 116 16.02 -8.70 -4.05
CA VAL A 116 14.85 -9.59 -4.03
C VAL A 116 14.02 -9.36 -2.77
N CYS A 117 14.67 -9.17 -1.61
CA CYS A 117 13.98 -8.84 -0.37
C CYS A 117 13.21 -7.51 -0.49
N LEU A 118 13.83 -6.49 -1.10
CA LEU A 118 13.21 -5.18 -1.33
C LEU A 118 12.07 -5.24 -2.35
N GLU A 119 12.15 -6.09 -3.38
CA GLU A 119 11.05 -6.30 -4.32
C GLU A 119 9.81 -6.90 -3.65
N VAL A 120 10.01 -7.89 -2.77
CA VAL A 120 8.93 -8.52 -1.99
C VAL A 120 8.34 -7.52 -0.99
N ALA A 121 9.18 -6.76 -0.29
CA ALA A 121 8.73 -5.68 0.59
C ALA A 121 7.92 -4.62 -0.17
N LEU A 122 8.34 -4.25 -1.38
CA LEU A 122 7.65 -3.28 -2.21
C LEU A 122 6.27 -3.78 -2.65
N ALA A 123 6.15 -5.06 -3.04
CA ALA A 123 4.87 -5.65 -3.40
C ALA A 123 3.89 -5.70 -2.22
N ALA A 124 4.36 -6.06 -1.02
CA ALA A 124 3.55 -6.01 0.19
C ALA A 124 3.15 -4.57 0.57
N GLN A 125 4.05 -3.61 0.45
CA GLN A 125 3.75 -2.21 0.72
C GLN A 125 2.72 -1.63 -0.27
N ARG A 126 2.78 -2.02 -1.55
CA ARG A 126 1.75 -1.68 -2.55
C ARG A 126 0.39 -2.23 -2.18
N LEU A 127 0.32 -3.46 -1.69
CA LEU A 127 -0.94 -4.05 -1.22
C LEU A 127 -1.54 -3.23 -0.07
N ILE A 128 -0.73 -2.82 0.92
CA ILE A 128 -1.19 -1.93 2.01
C ILE A 128 -1.80 -0.63 1.46
N VAL A 129 -1.15 0.00 0.48
CA VAL A 129 -1.66 1.23 -0.14
C VAL A 129 -3.01 0.96 -0.83
N HIS A 130 -3.13 -0.13 -1.58
CA HIS A 130 -4.36 -0.48 -2.28
C HIS A 130 -5.49 -0.82 -1.30
N ASP A 131 -5.24 -1.63 -0.28
CA ASP A 131 -6.25 -2.00 0.72
C ASP A 131 -6.74 -0.76 1.50
N GLN A 132 -5.84 0.18 1.80
CA GLN A 132 -6.20 1.43 2.45
C GLN A 132 -7.11 2.29 1.56
N LEU A 133 -6.87 2.30 0.25
CA LEU A 133 -7.74 2.98 -0.72
C LEU A 133 -9.11 2.30 -0.79
N ASP A 134 -9.15 0.98 -0.93
CA ASP A 134 -10.40 0.21 -0.99
C ASP A 134 -11.21 0.34 0.31
N PHE A 135 -10.55 0.36 1.47
CA PHE A 135 -11.20 0.62 2.75
C PHE A 135 -11.87 2.00 2.77
N PHE A 136 -11.20 3.02 2.24
CA PHE A 136 -11.75 4.37 2.16
C PHE A 136 -12.90 4.48 1.15
N ILE A 137 -12.81 3.80 0.00
CA ILE A 137 -13.90 3.68 -0.99
C ILE A 137 -15.12 3.05 -0.34
N ASN A 138 -14.95 1.93 0.38
CA ASN A 138 -16.03 1.25 1.08
C ASN A 138 -16.69 2.14 2.15
N LEU A 139 -15.92 3.01 2.82
CA LEU A 139 -16.48 4.02 3.74
C LEU A 139 -17.33 5.07 3.00
N CYS A 140 -16.89 5.51 1.82
CA CYS A 140 -17.64 6.45 0.99
C CYS A 140 -18.92 5.80 0.43
N GLU A 141 -18.83 4.57 -0.09
CA GLU A 141 -19.99 3.77 -0.54
C GLU A 141 -21.03 3.65 0.57
N LYS A 142 -20.61 3.39 1.82
CA LYS A 142 -21.52 3.34 2.96
C LYS A 142 -22.21 4.68 3.22
N THR A 143 -21.46 5.78 3.17
CA THR A 143 -22.06 7.13 3.27
C THR A 143 -23.12 7.35 2.19
N VAL A 144 -22.88 6.88 0.96
CA VAL A 144 -23.76 7.09 -0.21
C VAL A 144 -24.95 6.12 -0.28
N PHE A 145 -24.79 4.89 0.16
CA PHE A 145 -25.80 3.84 -0.05
C PHE A 145 -26.46 3.35 1.25
N GLY A 146 -25.95 3.74 2.42
CA GLY A 146 -26.65 3.55 3.70
C GLY A 146 -26.77 2.10 4.17
N ALA A 147 -25.70 1.30 4.09
CA ALA A 147 -25.73 -0.10 4.56
C ALA A 147 -25.21 -0.22 6.01
N ASP A 148 -26.06 -0.74 6.91
CA ASP A 148 -25.69 -1.06 8.29
C ASP A 148 -26.05 -2.51 8.67
N THR A 149 -25.02 -3.30 8.90
CA THR A 149 -25.01 -4.38 9.89
C THR A 149 -23.77 -4.14 10.74
N THR A 150 -23.93 -3.44 11.86
CA THR A 150 -22.84 -2.91 12.70
C THR A 150 -21.79 -3.96 13.05
N THR A 151 -22.22 -5.20 13.31
CA THR A 151 -21.35 -6.34 13.61
C THR A 151 -20.50 -6.78 12.41
N ILE A 152 -21.07 -6.85 11.20
CA ILE A 152 -20.32 -7.18 9.98
C ILE A 152 -19.31 -6.07 9.67
N ARG A 153 -19.68 -4.81 9.93
CA ARG A 153 -18.78 -3.67 9.79
C ARG A 153 -17.60 -3.73 10.76
N GLU A 154 -17.84 -4.00 12.04
CA GLU A 154 -16.78 -4.12 13.04
C GLU A 154 -15.85 -5.29 12.74
N TYR A 155 -16.41 -6.44 12.38
CA TYR A 155 -15.63 -7.60 11.95
C TYR A 155 -14.74 -7.28 10.75
N ASN A 156 -15.27 -6.62 9.72
CA ASN A 156 -14.50 -6.23 8.54
C ASN A 156 -13.40 -5.21 8.87
N ILE A 157 -13.64 -4.28 9.82
CA ILE A 157 -12.61 -3.34 10.29
C ILE A 157 -11.51 -4.09 11.05
N MET A 158 -11.85 -5.06 11.88
CA MET A 158 -10.88 -5.84 12.64
C MET A 158 -10.04 -6.72 11.71
N ALA A 159 -10.67 -7.41 10.76
CA ALA A 159 -9.99 -8.19 9.74
C ALA A 159 -9.04 -7.31 8.90
N PHE A 160 -9.50 -6.12 8.47
CA PHE A 160 -8.65 -5.16 7.77
C PHE A 160 -7.44 -4.72 8.61
N LYS A 161 -7.64 -4.42 9.90
CA LYS A 161 -6.55 -4.02 10.79
C LYS A 161 -5.53 -5.14 11.01
N ASP A 162 -6.00 -6.38 11.15
CA ASP A 162 -5.14 -7.56 11.32
C ASP A 162 -4.35 -7.87 10.05
N HIS A 163 -5.03 -7.84 8.90
CA HIS A 163 -4.43 -7.95 7.58
C HIS A 163 -3.31 -6.92 7.36
N ARG A 164 -3.60 -5.65 7.65
CA ARG A 164 -2.61 -4.57 7.55
C ARG A 164 -1.42 -4.78 8.48
N LYS A 165 -1.65 -5.17 9.74
CA LYS A 165 -0.56 -5.44 10.70
C LYS A 165 0.35 -6.57 10.22
N THR A 166 -0.24 -7.62 9.66
CA THR A 166 0.48 -8.75 9.09
C THR A 166 1.38 -8.28 7.95
N LEU A 167 0.84 -7.48 7.02
CA LEU A 167 1.63 -6.90 5.93
C LEU A 167 2.71 -5.93 6.42
N GLU A 168 2.42 -5.07 7.39
CA GLU A 168 3.39 -4.12 7.93
C GLU A 168 4.59 -4.82 8.56
N LYS A 169 4.33 -5.89 9.32
CA LYS A 169 5.37 -6.76 9.89
C LYS A 169 6.17 -7.44 8.78
N PHE A 170 5.49 -8.03 7.80
CA PHE A 170 6.13 -8.69 6.66
C PHE A 170 7.04 -7.74 5.87
N VAL A 171 6.58 -6.51 5.60
CA VAL A 171 7.38 -5.47 4.95
C VAL A 171 8.64 -5.16 5.75
N GLN A 172 8.52 -5.00 7.07
CA GLN A 172 9.66 -4.68 7.91
C GLN A 172 10.69 -5.81 7.94
N GLU A 173 10.24 -7.05 8.12
CA GLU A 173 11.12 -8.23 8.11
C GLU A 173 11.94 -8.33 6.80
N HIS A 174 11.32 -8.02 5.67
CA HIS A 174 11.99 -8.06 4.37
C HIS A 174 12.95 -6.87 4.16
N ILE A 175 12.68 -5.71 4.77
CA ILE A 175 13.64 -4.60 4.82
C ILE A 175 14.86 -5.00 5.65
N ASP A 176 14.65 -5.57 6.83
CA ASP A 176 15.72 -5.99 7.74
C ASP A 176 16.61 -7.06 7.08
N LEU A 177 15.99 -8.03 6.37
CA LEU A 177 16.72 -9.02 5.57
C LEU A 177 17.56 -8.37 4.45
N ALA A 178 17.03 -7.35 3.78
CA ALA A 178 17.77 -6.63 2.76
C ALA A 178 18.99 -5.90 3.33
N GLU A 179 18.85 -5.27 4.50
CA GLU A 179 19.94 -4.59 5.20
C GLU A 179 21.02 -5.58 5.68
N ALA A 180 20.62 -6.74 6.21
CA ALA A 180 21.54 -7.81 6.57
C ALA A 180 22.33 -8.33 5.34
N ALA A 181 21.66 -8.55 4.20
CA ALA A 181 22.32 -8.99 2.98
C ALA A 181 23.28 -7.94 2.39
N ALA A 182 23.02 -6.65 2.61
CA ALA A 182 23.89 -5.57 2.16
C ALA A 182 25.18 -5.49 3.00
N THR A 183 25.08 -5.77 4.30
CA THR A 183 26.21 -5.71 5.25
C THR A 183 27.07 -6.98 5.26
N SER A 184 26.55 -8.12 4.78
CA SER A 184 27.30 -9.37 4.67
C SER A 184 28.23 -9.48 3.45
N ARG A 185 28.29 -8.46 2.57
CA ARG A 185 29.26 -8.43 1.46
C ARG A 185 30.68 -8.19 2.02
N PRO A 186 31.67 -9.03 1.70
CA PRO A 186 33.05 -8.77 2.11
C PRO A 186 33.55 -7.46 1.48
N PRO A 187 34.45 -6.72 2.13
CA PRO A 187 35.16 -5.63 1.45
C PRO A 187 35.94 -6.23 0.27
N THR A 188 35.49 -5.94 -0.95
CA THR A 188 36.32 -6.10 -2.15
C THR A 188 37.46 -5.09 -2.04
N GLY A 189 38.56 -5.52 -1.43
CA GLY A 189 39.69 -4.66 -1.16
C GLY A 189 40.85 -5.39 -0.52
N GLN A 190 41.35 -6.45 -1.17
CA GLN A 190 42.75 -6.85 -1.05
C GLN A 190 43.27 -7.42 -2.37
N ALA A 191 44.26 -6.73 -2.93
CA ALA A 191 45.46 -7.22 -3.63
C ALA A 191 46.37 -5.99 -3.69
N GLU A 192 47.32 -5.88 -2.75
CA GLU A 192 48.77 -6.06 -2.98
C GLU A 192 49.39 -4.99 -3.89
#